data_AF-A0A160U2C8-F1
#
_entry.id   AF-A0A160U2C8-F1
#
_cell.length_a   1.000
_cell.length_b   1.000
_cell.length_c   1.000
_cell.angle_alpha   90.00
_cell.angle_beta   90.00
_cell.angle_gamma   90.00
#
_symmetry.space_group_name_H-M   'P 1'
#
loop_
_entity.id
_entity.type
_entity.pdbx_description
1 polymer ?
#
loop_
_entity_poly.entity_id
_entity_poly.type
_entity_poly.pdbx_seq_one_letter_code
_entity_poly.pdbx_strand_id
1 'polypeptide(L)'
;MAKATKAKKAAAPKKAAAPKTTKPAKAPSPKEVLMEKYITDLKDKVGETRSDMALLDAAVKACGPTIYKADSATVAASDKEELGRIKKGFIAKKLGVTDDAKADAAIADAVAKYGKSVRAKHRPVMYYLIAKALKKGSVLKG
;
A
#
# COMPACT_ATOMS: atom_id res chain seq x y z
N MET A 1 -40.39 38.53 40.81
CA MET A 1 -40.54 37.28 40.03
C MET A 1 -39.14 36.89 39.55
N ALA A 2 -38.38 36.09 40.31
CA ALA A 2 -38.38 34.63 40.24
C ALA A 2 -38.08 34.08 38.83
N LYS A 3 -36.83 33.76 38.52
CA LYS A 3 -36.27 32.40 38.67
C LYS A 3 -34.82 32.36 38.17
N ALA A 4 -34.01 31.67 38.96
CA ALA A 4 -32.64 31.28 38.65
C ALA A 4 -32.56 30.32 37.46
N THR A 5 -31.39 30.23 36.84
CA THR A 5 -30.66 28.95 36.75
C THR A 5 -29.18 29.19 36.41
N LYS A 6 -28.33 28.67 37.30
CA LYS A 6 -26.89 28.47 37.15
C LYS A 6 -26.67 26.99 36.91
N ALA A 7 -25.94 26.62 35.85
CA ALA A 7 -25.21 25.34 35.65
C ALA A 7 -24.97 25.15 34.15
N LYS A 8 -23.93 24.51 33.61
CA LYS A 8 -22.68 23.93 34.11
C LYS A 8 -22.04 23.27 32.88
N LYS A 9 -20.76 23.54 32.59
CA LYS A 9 -19.79 22.65 31.88
C LYS A 9 -20.12 22.41 30.38
N ALA A 10 -19.20 22.53 29.43
CA ALA A 10 -17.85 22.00 29.42
C ALA A 10 -16.95 22.71 28.38
N ALA A 11 -15.69 22.95 28.79
CA ALA A 11 -14.46 22.81 28.01
C ALA A 11 -14.37 23.39 26.59
N ALA A 12 -13.73 24.55 26.47
CA ALA A 12 -12.60 24.66 25.53
C ALA A 12 -11.37 23.97 26.20
N PRO A 13 -10.27 23.60 25.50
CA PRO A 13 -9.84 24.10 24.20
C PRO A 13 -9.11 23.04 23.33
N LYS A 14 -8.48 23.54 22.25
CA LYS A 14 -7.20 23.08 21.65
C LYS A 14 -7.30 22.32 20.32
N LYS A 15 -7.04 23.14 19.30
CA LYS A 15 -5.90 22.97 18.38
C LYS A 15 -6.02 21.81 17.40
N ALA A 16 -6.37 22.18 16.16
CA ALA A 16 -5.83 21.56 14.97
C ALA A 16 -4.32 21.35 15.15
N ALA A 17 -3.92 20.10 15.37
CA ALA A 17 -2.55 19.68 15.29
C ALA A 17 -2.40 18.90 13.98
N ALA A 18 -2.31 19.65 12.89
CA ALA A 18 -1.52 19.18 11.75
C ALA A 18 -0.12 18.84 12.29
N PRO A 19 0.41 17.63 12.06
CA PRO A 19 1.80 17.38 12.39
C PRO A 19 2.67 18.22 11.45
N LYS A 20 3.19 19.32 11.99
CA LYS A 20 4.31 20.06 11.39
C LYS A 20 5.49 19.10 11.27
N THR A 21 5.93 18.84 10.05
CA THR A 21 7.36 18.73 9.73
C THR A 21 7.62 19.48 8.43
N THR A 22 7.66 20.81 8.49
CA THR A 22 8.44 21.59 7.55
C THR A 22 9.92 21.42 7.93
N LYS A 23 10.59 20.47 7.30
CA LYS A 23 12.07 20.39 7.22
C LYS A 23 12.47 21.01 5.87
N PRO A 24 13.56 21.82 5.77
CA PRO A 24 13.91 22.56 4.55
C PRO A 24 14.02 21.65 3.33
N ALA A 25 13.77 22.21 2.14
CA ALA A 25 13.79 21.56 0.83
C ALA A 25 15.09 20.76 0.60
N LYS A 26 15.13 19.53 1.11
CA LYS A 26 16.07 18.48 0.73
C LYS A 26 15.43 17.80 -0.47
N ALA A 27 16.19 17.63 -1.56
CA ALA A 27 15.72 16.88 -2.72
C ALA A 27 15.08 15.56 -2.25
N PRO A 28 13.87 15.22 -2.75
CA PRO A 28 13.15 14.05 -2.27
C PRO A 28 14.02 12.82 -2.46
N SER A 29 14.10 11.99 -1.43
CA SER A 29 14.88 10.76 -1.50
C SER A 29 14.33 9.86 -2.62
N PRO A 30 15.17 8.98 -3.21
CA PRO A 30 14.71 8.05 -4.24
C PRO A 30 13.48 7.23 -3.81
N LYS A 31 13.36 6.91 -2.51
CA LYS A 31 12.21 6.20 -1.95
C LYS A 31 10.95 7.07 -1.96
N GLU A 32 11.03 8.34 -1.60
CA GLU A 32 9.89 9.26 -1.58
C GLU A 32 9.33 9.47 -2.99
N VAL A 33 10.21 9.67 -3.98
CA VAL A 33 9.82 9.78 -5.40
C VAL A 33 9.10 8.53 -5.89
N LEU A 34 9.56 7.34 -5.48
CA LEU A 34 8.89 6.08 -5.83
C LEU A 34 7.54 5.95 -5.10
N MET A 35 7.46 6.39 -3.84
CA MET A 35 6.23 6.32 -3.06
C MET A 35 5.12 7.15 -3.70
N GLU A 36 5.42 8.37 -4.15
CA GLU A 36 4.47 9.22 -4.88
C GLU A 36 3.95 8.52 -6.14
N LYS A 37 4.84 7.90 -6.93
CA LYS A 37 4.43 7.12 -8.11
C LYS A 37 3.48 5.98 -7.75
N TYR A 38 3.72 5.28 -6.64
CA TYR A 38 2.88 4.18 -6.20
C TYR A 38 1.51 4.65 -5.69
N ILE A 39 1.45 5.79 -5.00
CA ILE A 39 0.19 6.41 -4.59
C ILE A 39 -0.62 6.83 -5.82
N THR A 40 0.03 7.44 -6.80
CA THR A 40 -0.62 7.84 -8.07
C THR A 40 -1.14 6.61 -8.82
N ASP A 41 -0.37 5.53 -8.91
CA ASP A 41 -0.83 4.29 -9.53
C ASP A 41 -2.02 3.66 -8.79
N LEU A 42 -2.02 3.67 -7.46
CA LEU A 42 -3.16 3.22 -6.66
C LEU A 42 -4.40 4.08 -6.93
N LYS A 43 -4.24 5.40 -7.03
CA LYS A 43 -5.36 6.30 -7.29
C LYS A 43 -5.90 6.15 -8.72
N ASP A 44 -5.03 6.25 -9.72
CA ASP A 44 -5.44 6.44 -11.11
C ASP A 44 -5.69 5.11 -11.84
N LYS A 45 -4.96 4.04 -11.47
CA LYS A 45 -5.08 2.73 -12.14
C LYS A 45 -5.93 1.75 -11.36
N VAL A 46 -5.82 1.76 -10.04
CA VAL A 46 -6.58 0.86 -9.15
C VAL A 46 -7.91 1.49 -8.71
N GLY A 47 -8.01 2.83 -8.67
CA GLY A 47 -9.19 3.54 -8.17
C GLY A 47 -9.22 3.68 -6.64
N GLU A 48 -8.08 3.46 -5.97
CA GLU A 48 -7.96 3.47 -4.51
C GLU A 48 -7.70 4.89 -4.00
N THR A 49 -8.78 5.65 -3.80
CA THR A 49 -8.74 7.05 -3.32
C THR A 49 -8.24 7.21 -1.89
N ARG A 50 -8.42 6.19 -1.04
CA ARG A 50 -7.91 6.14 0.34
C ARG A 50 -6.93 4.98 0.51
N SER A 51 -5.75 5.15 -0.06
CA SER A 51 -4.66 4.18 0.04
C SER A 51 -4.17 4.04 1.49
N ASP A 52 -4.07 2.79 1.98
CA ASP A 52 -3.46 2.47 3.27
C ASP A 52 -1.94 2.66 3.20
N MET A 53 -1.46 3.82 3.66
CA MET A 53 -0.05 4.20 3.57
C MET A 53 0.88 3.28 4.36
N ALA A 54 0.42 2.74 5.50
CA ALA A 54 1.22 1.81 6.28
C ALA A 54 1.40 0.49 5.54
N LEU A 55 0.36 0.02 4.85
CA LEU A 55 0.44 -1.19 4.05
C LEU A 55 1.33 -0.98 2.82
N LEU A 56 1.23 0.17 2.16
CA LEU A 56 2.07 0.49 1.02
C LEU A 56 3.55 0.59 1.41
N ASP A 57 3.86 1.27 2.52
CA ASP A 57 5.24 1.33 3.03
C ASP A 57 5.78 -0.06 3.40
N ALA A 58 4.95 -0.90 4.01
CA ALA A 58 5.30 -2.30 4.27
C ALA A 58 5.55 -3.10 2.97
N ALA A 59 4.74 -2.88 1.93
CA ALA A 59 4.94 -3.50 0.62
C ALA A 59 6.24 -3.03 -0.06
N VAL A 60 6.57 -1.73 0.05
CA VAL A 60 7.84 -1.17 -0.44
C VAL A 60 9.02 -1.79 0.31
N LYS A 61 8.95 -1.90 1.64
CA LYS A 61 9.95 -2.58 2.46
C LYS A 61 10.12 -4.04 2.09
N ALA A 62 9.01 -4.75 1.83
CA ALA A 62 9.04 -6.16 1.43
C ALA A 62 9.68 -6.39 0.06
N CYS A 63 9.65 -5.40 -0.84
CA CYS A 63 10.37 -5.45 -2.11
C CYS A 63 11.88 -5.20 -1.93
N GLY A 64 12.27 -4.42 -0.91
CA GLY A 64 13.67 -4.11 -0.63
C GLY A 64 14.33 -3.27 -1.74
N PRO A 65 15.65 -3.40 -1.98
CA PRO A 65 16.37 -2.56 -2.95
C PRO A 65 15.99 -2.84 -4.41
N THR A 66 15.19 -3.88 -4.67
CA THR A 66 14.77 -4.25 -6.03
C THR A 66 13.91 -3.18 -6.71
N ILE A 67 13.26 -2.31 -5.91
CA ILE A 67 12.44 -1.20 -6.41
C ILE A 67 13.24 -0.14 -7.17
N TYR A 68 14.56 -0.09 -6.99
CA TYR A 68 15.44 0.87 -7.65
C TYR A 68 16.00 0.35 -8.98
N LYS A 69 15.77 -0.93 -9.30
CA LYS A 69 16.21 -1.54 -10.57
C LYS A 69 15.04 -1.60 -11.54
N ALA A 70 15.20 -1.05 -12.74
CA ALA A 70 14.12 -0.97 -13.73
C ALA A 70 13.50 -2.34 -14.04
N ASP A 71 14.34 -3.36 -14.23
CA ASP A 71 13.90 -4.72 -14.60
C ASP A 71 13.17 -5.46 -13.47
N SER A 72 13.46 -5.11 -12.22
CA SER A 72 12.92 -5.82 -11.04
C SER A 72 11.79 -5.06 -10.33
N ALA A 73 11.68 -3.75 -10.57
CA ALA A 73 10.68 -2.89 -9.93
C ALA A 73 9.25 -3.13 -10.44
N THR A 74 9.11 -3.85 -11.56
CA THR A 74 7.81 -4.17 -12.16
C THR A 74 7.57 -5.66 -12.31
N VAL A 75 6.28 -6.02 -12.44
CA VAL A 75 5.77 -7.37 -12.63
C VAL A 75 5.05 -7.44 -13.97
N ALA A 76 5.44 -8.42 -14.78
CA ALA A 76 4.75 -8.78 -16.01
C ALA A 76 3.65 -9.80 -15.69
N ALA A 77 2.38 -9.39 -15.80
CA ALA A 77 1.25 -10.27 -15.45
C ALA A 77 1.05 -11.44 -16.41
N SER A 78 1.63 -11.37 -17.62
CA SER A 78 1.57 -12.44 -18.62
C SER A 78 2.67 -13.48 -18.45
N ASP A 79 3.69 -13.18 -17.63
CA ASP A 79 4.81 -14.09 -17.37
C ASP A 79 4.49 -15.02 -16.19
N LYS A 80 4.22 -16.28 -16.51
CA LYS A 80 3.88 -17.30 -15.50
C LYS A 80 5.04 -17.58 -14.55
N GLU A 81 6.28 -17.46 -14.99
CA GLU A 81 7.45 -17.69 -14.12
C GLU A 81 7.57 -16.57 -13.09
N GLU A 82 7.36 -15.32 -13.53
CA GLU A 82 7.31 -14.15 -12.65
C GLU A 82 6.21 -14.30 -11.58
N LEU A 83 5.00 -14.68 -11.99
CA LEU A 83 3.90 -14.93 -11.05
C LEU A 83 4.22 -16.09 -10.10
N GLY A 84 4.86 -17.15 -10.59
CA GLY A 84 5.35 -18.27 -9.79
C GLY A 84 6.36 -17.85 -8.72
N ARG A 85 7.28 -16.93 -9.06
CA ARG A 85 8.23 -16.35 -8.09
C ARG A 85 7.53 -15.53 -7.01
N ILE A 86 6.52 -14.74 -7.37
CA ILE A 86 5.71 -13.97 -6.41
C ILE A 86 4.94 -14.93 -5.49
N LYS A 87 4.33 -15.97 -6.05
CA LYS A 87 3.62 -16.99 -5.28
C LYS A 87 4.53 -17.68 -4.26
N LYS A 88 5.66 -18.24 -4.70
CA LYS A 88 6.59 -18.98 -3.84
C LYS A 88 7.37 -18.09 -2.88
N GLY A 89 7.72 -16.87 -3.30
CA GLY A 89 8.58 -15.96 -2.55
C GLY A 89 7.80 -15.04 -1.61
N PHE A 90 6.85 -14.29 -2.15
CA PHE A 90 6.08 -13.32 -1.37
C PHE A 90 4.89 -13.96 -0.68
N ILE A 91 4.00 -14.65 -1.42
CA ILE A 91 2.74 -15.15 -0.86
C ILE A 91 3.00 -16.28 0.15
N ALA A 92 3.78 -17.29 -0.22
CA ALA A 92 4.07 -18.41 0.67
C ALA A 92 4.97 -18.02 1.85
N LYS A 93 6.14 -17.38 1.60
CA LYS A 93 7.11 -17.12 2.67
C LYS A 93 6.82 -15.86 3.49
N LYS A 94 6.29 -14.79 2.88
CA LYS A 94 6.03 -13.52 3.60
C LYS A 94 4.62 -13.45 4.16
N LEU A 95 3.61 -13.88 3.42
CA LEU A 95 2.21 -13.83 3.88
C LEU A 95 1.74 -15.13 4.55
N GLY A 96 2.52 -16.21 4.44
CA GLY A 96 2.22 -17.51 5.05
C GLY A 96 1.03 -18.21 4.40
N VAL A 97 0.80 -18.00 3.10
CA VAL A 97 -0.29 -18.64 2.36
C VAL A 97 0.30 -19.71 1.45
N THR A 98 0.09 -20.98 1.83
CA THR A 98 0.59 -22.17 1.11
C THR A 98 -0.43 -22.80 0.17
N ASP A 99 -1.68 -22.34 0.24
CA ASP A 99 -2.75 -22.77 -0.66
C ASP A 99 -2.55 -22.13 -2.05
N ASP A 100 -2.16 -22.96 -3.02
CA ASP A 100 -1.87 -22.52 -4.39
C ASP A 100 -3.08 -21.86 -5.06
N ALA A 101 -4.28 -22.44 -4.90
CA ALA A 101 -5.49 -21.90 -5.53
C ALA A 101 -5.84 -20.51 -4.98
N LYS A 102 -5.71 -20.32 -3.66
CA LYS A 102 -5.88 -18.99 -3.04
C LYS A 102 -4.81 -18.00 -3.51
N ALA A 103 -3.56 -18.44 -3.64
CA ALA A 103 -2.48 -17.58 -4.09
C ALA A 103 -2.68 -17.13 -5.55
N ASP A 104 -3.03 -18.05 -6.45
CA ASP A 104 -3.29 -17.77 -7.86
C ASP A 104 -4.53 -16.86 -8.02
N ALA A 105 -5.59 -17.09 -7.24
CA ALA A 105 -6.76 -16.22 -7.22
C ALA A 105 -6.43 -14.79 -6.75
N ALA A 106 -5.61 -14.64 -5.70
CA ALA A 106 -5.20 -13.33 -5.20
C ALA A 106 -4.30 -12.58 -6.19
N ILE A 107 -3.42 -13.29 -6.90
CA ILE A 107 -2.62 -12.69 -7.97
C ILE A 107 -3.54 -12.24 -9.11
N ALA A 108 -4.46 -13.08 -9.55
CA ALA A 108 -5.39 -12.75 -10.64
C ALA A 108 -6.26 -11.53 -10.30
N ASP A 109 -6.79 -11.48 -9.07
CA ASP A 109 -7.55 -10.34 -8.55
C ASP A 109 -6.69 -9.06 -8.51
N ALA A 110 -5.45 -9.14 -8.02
CA ALA A 110 -4.54 -8.00 -8.03
C ALA A 110 -4.21 -7.51 -9.46
N VAL A 111 -3.97 -8.43 -10.41
CA VAL A 111 -3.76 -8.09 -11.83
C VAL A 111 -4.98 -7.38 -12.40
N ALA A 112 -6.18 -7.91 -12.13
CA ALA A 112 -7.43 -7.34 -12.62
C ALA A 112 -7.67 -5.95 -12.05
N LYS A 113 -7.47 -5.77 -10.73
CA LYS A 113 -7.60 -4.48 -10.04
C LYS A 113 -6.60 -3.44 -10.53
N TYR A 114 -5.36 -3.83 -10.81
CA TYR A 114 -4.36 -2.91 -11.39
C TYR A 114 -4.75 -2.49 -12.82
N GLY A 115 -5.37 -3.40 -13.57
CA GLY A 115 -5.69 -3.22 -14.97
C GLY A 115 -4.87 -4.13 -15.86
N LYS A 116 -5.57 -4.92 -16.69
CA LYS A 116 -4.94 -5.90 -17.59
C LYS A 116 -4.07 -5.23 -18.66
N SER A 117 -4.45 -4.05 -19.13
CA SER A 117 -3.72 -3.27 -20.14
C SER A 117 -2.38 -2.72 -19.66
N VAL A 118 -2.12 -2.70 -18.34
CA VAL A 118 -0.86 -2.24 -17.79
C VAL A 118 0.20 -3.35 -17.90
N ARG A 119 1.07 -3.25 -18.91
CA ARG A 119 2.11 -4.26 -19.20
C ARG A 119 3.11 -4.50 -18.05
N ALA A 120 3.43 -3.45 -17.29
CA ALA A 120 4.45 -3.47 -16.24
C ALA A 120 3.84 -2.79 -15.03
N LYS A 121 3.48 -3.63 -14.06
CA LYS A 121 2.79 -3.25 -12.83
C LYS A 121 3.84 -3.07 -11.74
N HIS A 122 3.83 -1.98 -11.00
CA HIS A 122 4.83 -1.78 -9.95
C HIS A 122 4.72 -2.85 -8.87
N ARG A 123 5.84 -3.51 -8.54
CA ARG A 123 5.88 -4.63 -7.60
C ARG A 123 5.31 -4.26 -6.22
N PRO A 124 5.63 -3.08 -5.62
CA PRO A 124 5.04 -2.69 -4.34
C PRO A 124 3.52 -2.53 -4.38
N VAL A 125 2.99 -1.96 -5.46
CA VAL A 125 1.53 -1.82 -5.65
C VAL A 125 0.88 -3.19 -5.84
N MET A 126 1.52 -4.10 -6.58
CA MET A 126 1.06 -5.48 -6.71
C MET A 126 1.04 -6.21 -5.36
N TYR A 127 2.09 -6.07 -4.55
CA TYR A 127 2.17 -6.69 -3.21
C TYR A 127 1.12 -6.13 -2.25
N TYR A 128 0.89 -4.82 -2.32
CA TYR A 128 -0.21 -4.16 -1.60
C TYR A 128 -1.56 -4.79 -1.94
N LEU A 129 -1.88 -4.95 -3.24
CA LEU A 129 -3.15 -5.52 -3.69
C LEU A 129 -3.30 -6.99 -3.28
N ILE A 130 -2.24 -7.80 -3.44
CA ILE A 130 -2.23 -9.21 -3.03
C ILE A 130 -2.47 -9.34 -1.52
N ALA A 131 -1.77 -8.55 -0.70
CA ALA A 131 -1.93 -8.57 0.74
C ALA A 131 -3.35 -8.16 1.16
N LYS A 132 -3.99 -7.23 0.45
CA LYS A 132 -5.39 -6.88 0.65
C LYS A 132 -6.34 -8.01 0.25
N ALA A 133 -6.15 -8.60 -0.92
CA ALA A 133 -6.99 -9.71 -1.42
C ALA A 133 -6.98 -10.90 -0.45
N LEU A 134 -5.80 -11.22 0.12
CA LEU A 134 -5.63 -12.29 1.10
C LEU A 134 -5.99 -11.90 2.53
N LYS A 135 -6.38 -10.63 2.79
CA LYS A 135 -6.59 -10.08 4.14
C LYS A 135 -5.37 -10.26 5.06
N LYS A 136 -4.17 -10.26 4.47
CA LYS A 136 -2.87 -10.44 5.16
C LYS A 136 -2.11 -9.12 5.34
N GLY A 137 -2.78 -7.98 5.21
CA GLY A 137 -2.17 -6.67 5.38
C GLY A 137 -1.49 -6.49 6.74
N SER A 138 -2.05 -7.03 7.82
CA SER A 138 -1.44 -6.98 9.15
C SER A 138 -0.14 -7.80 9.24
N VAL A 139 -0.08 -8.96 8.59
CA VAL A 139 1.13 -9.80 8.53
C VAL A 139 2.24 -9.10 7.75
N LEU A 140 1.89 -8.33 6.72
CA LEU A 140 2.89 -7.59 5.97
C LEU A 140 3.46 -6.39 6.75
N LYS A 141 2.62 -5.76 7.60
CA LYS A 141 3.00 -4.59 8.40
C LYS A 141 3.80 -4.90 9.65
N GLY A 142 3.57 -6.07 10.25
CA GLY A 142 4.24 -6.55 11.47
C GLY A 142 5.59 -7.16 11.16
#